data_AF-A0A8J9T018-F1
#
_entry.id   AF-A0A8J9T018-F1
#
_cell.length_a   1.000
_cell.length_b   1.000
_cell.length_c   1.000
_cell.angle_alpha   90.00
_cell.angle_beta   90.00
_cell.angle_gamma   90.00
#
_symmetry.space_group_name_H-M   'P 1'
#
loop_
_entity.id
_entity.type
_entity.pdbx_description
1 polymer ?
#
loop_
_entity_poly.entity_id
_entity_poly.type
_entity_poly.pdbx_seq_one_letter_code
_entity_poly.pdbx_strand_id
1 'polypeptide(L)'
;ISEDELDQMDEIFKDIRALQIAASDYLHPERPLLVDAYVCARNYFSRPSEPEYETFGAAEERARIVAEARALKHQAEIFAHPEKPIETTDATMFGRNYFARSSASEQENVDECEERARILAECAGLK
;
A
#
# COMPACT_ATOMS: atom_id res chain seq x y z
N ILE A 1 -33.74 -50.28 44.54
CA ILE A 1 -33.35 -49.15 43.69
C ILE A 1 -33.12 -49.74 42.32
N SER A 2 -33.90 -49.34 41.32
CA SER A 2 -33.68 -49.77 39.93
C SER A 2 -32.41 -49.12 39.37
N GLU A 3 -31.89 -49.66 38.27
CA GLU A 3 -30.75 -49.06 37.55
C GLU A 3 -31.06 -47.61 37.14
N ASP A 4 -32.29 -47.36 36.65
CA ASP A 4 -32.76 -46.01 36.31
C ASP A 4 -32.77 -45.03 37.49
N GLU A 5 -33.07 -45.50 38.71
CA GLU A 5 -33.05 -44.67 39.91
C GLU A 5 -31.63 -44.34 40.37
N LEU A 6 -30.65 -45.24 40.12
CA LEU A 6 -29.24 -44.97 40.38
C LEU A 6 -28.68 -43.93 39.40
N ASP A 7 -29.00 -44.05 38.11
CA ASP A 7 -28.57 -43.09 37.09
C ASP A 7 -29.12 -41.69 37.35
N GLN A 8 -30.40 -41.58 37.72
CA GLN A 8 -31.00 -40.30 38.10
C GLN A 8 -30.32 -39.69 39.33
N MET A 9 -29.97 -40.52 40.32
CA MET A 9 -29.29 -40.06 41.51
C MET A 9 -27.87 -39.56 41.19
N ASP A 10 -27.16 -40.24 40.29
CA ASP A 10 -25.84 -39.80 39.82
C ASP A 10 -25.90 -38.47 39.07
N GLU A 11 -26.90 -38.26 38.20
CA GLU A 11 -27.10 -36.96 37.54
C GLU A 11 -27.41 -35.84 38.54
N ILE A 12 -28.27 -36.10 39.53
CA ILE A 12 -28.57 -35.13 40.59
C ILE A 12 -27.30 -34.76 41.37
N PHE A 13 -26.44 -35.72 41.69
CA PHE A 13 -25.19 -35.44 42.40
C PHE A 13 -24.19 -34.65 41.54
N LYS A 14 -24.15 -34.88 40.22
CA LYS A 14 -23.36 -34.06 39.30
C LYS A 14 -23.83 -32.60 39.30
N ASP A 15 -25.14 -32.38 39.22
CA ASP A 15 -25.73 -31.04 39.22
C ASP A 15 -25.49 -30.30 40.53
N ILE A 16 -25.68 -30.97 41.69
CA ILE A 16 -25.40 -30.38 43.00
C ILE A 16 -23.94 -29.94 43.10
N ARG A 17 -23.01 -30.77 42.62
CA ARG A 17 -21.58 -30.45 42.63
C ARG A 17 -21.26 -29.26 41.73
N ALA A 18 -21.86 -29.19 40.54
CA ALA A 18 -21.69 -28.07 39.62
C ALA A 18 -22.18 -26.74 40.24
N LEU A 19 -23.36 -26.77 40.88
CA LEU A 19 -23.92 -25.60 41.57
C LEU A 19 -23.07 -25.16 42.76
N GLN A 20 -22.53 -26.11 43.53
CA GLN A 20 -21.64 -25.80 44.64
C GLN A 20 -20.35 -25.10 44.18
N ILE A 21 -19.77 -25.56 43.07
CA ILE A 21 -18.58 -24.93 42.47
C ILE A 21 -18.92 -23.51 42.02
N ALA A 22 -20.01 -23.33 41.27
CA ALA A 22 -20.43 -22.01 40.78
C ALA A 22 -20.71 -21.03 41.94
N ALA A 23 -21.36 -21.48 43.01
CA ALA A 23 -21.61 -20.65 44.18
C ALA A 23 -20.31 -20.27 44.91
N SER A 24 -19.36 -21.20 45.02
CA SER A 24 -18.04 -20.93 45.61
C SER A 24 -17.25 -19.93 44.77
N ASP A 25 -17.25 -20.07 43.44
CA ASP A 25 -16.53 -19.15 42.54
C ASP A 25 -17.14 -17.74 42.57
N TYR A 26 -18.46 -17.65 42.72
CA TYR A 26 -19.15 -16.37 42.87
C TYR A 26 -18.85 -15.69 44.21
N LEU A 27 -18.82 -16.44 45.31
CA LEU A 27 -18.51 -15.90 46.65
C LEU A 27 -17.03 -15.55 46.82
N HIS A 28 -16.14 -16.23 46.11
CA HIS A 28 -14.68 -16.13 46.27
C HIS A 28 -13.98 -15.82 44.94
N PRO A 29 -14.18 -14.60 44.36
CA PRO A 29 -13.54 -14.22 43.10
C PRO A 29 -12.01 -14.13 43.18
N GLU A 30 -11.44 -14.08 44.39
CA GLU A 30 -9.99 -14.12 44.63
C GLU A 30 -9.35 -15.50 44.39
N ARG A 31 -10.17 -16.56 44.32
CA ARG A 31 -9.69 -17.92 44.14
C ARG A 31 -9.29 -18.14 42.66
N PRO A 32 -8.13 -18.77 42.38
CA PRO A 32 -7.76 -19.08 41.01
C PRO A 32 -8.77 -20.08 40.41
N LEU A 33 -9.24 -19.77 39.20
CA LEU A 33 -10.09 -20.66 38.43
C LEU A 33 -9.31 -21.94 38.09
N LEU A 34 -9.90 -23.09 38.42
CA LEU A 34 -9.38 -24.38 38.00
C LEU A 34 -9.78 -24.62 36.54
N VAL A 35 -9.01 -24.06 35.61
CA VAL A 35 -9.17 -24.32 34.19
C VAL A 35 -8.39 -25.57 33.78
N ASP A 36 -8.95 -26.35 32.87
CA ASP A 36 -8.21 -27.43 32.22
C ASP A 36 -6.96 -26.85 31.52
N ALA A 37 -5.83 -27.55 31.62
CA ALA A 37 -4.55 -27.11 31.08
C ALA A 37 -4.62 -26.83 29.58
N TYR A 38 -5.56 -27.45 28.87
CA TYR A 38 -5.79 -27.26 27.43
C TYR A 38 -6.70 -26.07 27.07
N VAL A 39 -7.29 -25.36 28.04
CA VAL A 39 -8.12 -24.16 27.78
C VAL A 39 -7.31 -23.01 27.17
N CYS A 40 -5.98 -23.01 27.38
CA CYS A 40 -5.05 -22.05 26.78
C CYS A 40 -4.92 -22.18 25.25
N ALA A 41 -5.48 -23.22 24.62
CA ALA A 41 -5.39 -23.46 23.18
C ALA A 41 -6.30 -22.57 22.31
N ARG A 42 -7.14 -21.71 22.90
CA ARG A 42 -7.95 -20.75 22.12
C ARG A 42 -7.06 -19.63 21.58
N ASN A 43 -6.59 -19.79 20.35
CA ASN A 43 -5.86 -18.76 19.63
C ASN A 43 -6.79 -17.58 19.28
N TYR A 44 -6.42 -16.36 19.68
CA TYR A 44 -7.16 -15.15 19.35
C TYR A 44 -7.04 -14.76 17.88
N PHE A 45 -5.97 -15.18 17.21
CA PHE A 45 -5.56 -14.82 15.84
C PHE A 45 -5.92 -15.88 14.78
N SER A 46 -6.80 -16.83 15.11
CA SER A 46 -7.15 -17.93 14.19
C SER A 46 -8.61 -18.30 14.27
N ARG A 47 -9.47 -17.32 14.60
CA ARG A 47 -10.91 -17.60 14.78
C ARG A 47 -11.58 -17.66 13.40
N PRO A 48 -12.48 -18.63 13.14
CA PRO A 48 -13.20 -18.71 11.87
C PRO A 48 -14.04 -17.46 11.52
N SER A 49 -14.33 -16.62 12.51
CA SER A 49 -15.06 -15.36 12.37
C SER A 49 -14.17 -14.15 12.07
N GLU A 50 -12.85 -14.34 12.02
CA GLU A 50 -11.88 -13.27 11.79
C GLU A 50 -11.84 -12.91 10.29
N PRO A 51 -11.78 -11.61 9.93
CA PRO A 51 -11.61 -11.23 8.53
C PRO A 51 -10.28 -11.77 7.98
N GLU A 52 -10.27 -12.14 6.70
CA GLU A 52 -9.04 -12.55 6.03
C GLU A 52 -8.01 -11.42 6.09
N TYR A 53 -6.84 -11.73 6.64
CA TYR A 53 -5.71 -10.82 6.62
C TYR A 53 -5.14 -10.73 5.22
N GLU A 54 -4.84 -9.51 4.81
CA GLU A 54 -4.11 -9.32 3.57
C GLU A 54 -2.67 -9.84 3.70
N THR A 55 -2.23 -10.60 2.70
CA THR A 55 -0.85 -11.05 2.61
C THR A 55 0.08 -9.89 2.23
N PHE A 56 1.35 -9.97 2.63
CA PHE A 56 2.35 -8.96 2.23
C PHE A 56 2.40 -8.73 0.71
N GLY A 57 2.26 -9.79 -0.10
CA GLY A 57 2.25 -9.68 -1.55
C GLY A 57 1.05 -8.89 -2.09
N ALA A 58 -0.15 -9.12 -1.54
CA ALA A 58 -1.34 -8.37 -1.92
C ALA A 58 -1.22 -6.89 -1.51
N ALA A 59 -0.66 -6.60 -0.33
CA ALA A 59 -0.40 -5.23 0.10
C ALA A 59 0.55 -4.48 -0.85
N GLU A 60 1.65 -5.13 -1.28
CA GLU A 60 2.60 -4.56 -2.24
C GLU A 60 1.99 -4.35 -3.63
N GLU A 61 1.17 -5.28 -4.10
CA GLU A 61 0.47 -5.13 -5.37
C GLU A 61 -0.51 -3.95 -5.35
N ARG A 62 -1.32 -3.82 -4.28
CA ARG A 62 -2.20 -2.65 -4.12
C ARG A 62 -1.40 -1.35 -4.09
N ALA A 63 -0.27 -1.32 -3.40
CA ALA A 63 0.58 -0.13 -3.35
C ALA A 63 1.08 0.27 -4.75
N ARG A 64 1.47 -0.72 -5.57
CA ARG A 64 1.87 -0.50 -6.97
C ARG A 64 0.72 0.03 -7.82
N ILE A 65 -0.45 -0.59 -7.74
CA ILE A 65 -1.65 -0.18 -8.50
C ILE A 65 -2.05 1.25 -8.14
N VAL A 66 -2.04 1.60 -6.85
CA VAL A 66 -2.39 2.96 -6.39
C VAL A 66 -1.38 4.00 -6.88
N ALA A 67 -0.08 3.66 -6.87
CA ALA A 67 0.95 4.53 -7.40
C ALA A 67 0.79 4.78 -8.91
N GLU A 68 0.52 3.73 -9.68
CA GLU A 68 0.27 3.82 -11.12
C GLU A 68 -1.00 4.63 -11.42
N ALA A 69 -2.11 4.36 -10.73
CA ALA A 69 -3.36 5.09 -10.88
C ALA A 69 -3.19 6.60 -10.62
N ARG A 70 -2.36 6.96 -9.63
CA ARG A 70 -2.03 8.37 -9.35
C ARG A 70 -1.24 9.02 -10.49
N ALA A 71 -0.27 8.31 -11.05
CA ALA A 71 0.51 8.80 -12.18
C ALA A 71 -0.36 9.01 -13.43
N LEU A 72 -1.23 8.05 -13.75
CA LEU A 72 -2.17 8.13 -14.87
C LEU A 72 -3.18 9.26 -14.69
N LYS A 73 -3.71 9.43 -13.46
CA LYS A 73 -4.62 10.54 -13.15
C LYS A 73 -3.94 11.89 -13.39
N HIS A 74 -2.71 12.05 -12.94
CA HIS A 74 -1.95 13.28 -13.16
C HIS A 74 -1.75 13.57 -14.65
N GLN A 75 -1.38 12.57 -15.45
CA GLN A 75 -1.26 12.73 -16.90
C GLN A 75 -2.59 13.10 -17.54
N ALA A 76 -3.68 12.43 -17.17
CA ALA A 76 -5.01 12.73 -17.69
C ALA A 76 -5.45 14.17 -17.36
N GLU A 77 -5.13 14.67 -16.16
CA GLU A 77 -5.40 16.06 -15.78
C GLU A 77 -4.62 17.06 -16.64
N ILE A 78 -3.34 16.80 -16.93
CA ILE A 78 -2.51 17.64 -17.82
C ILE A 78 -3.11 17.66 -19.23
N PHE A 79 -3.52 16.51 -19.77
CA PHE A 79 -4.11 16.42 -21.11
C PHE A 79 -5.49 17.06 -21.19
N ALA A 80 -6.33 16.91 -20.17
CA ALA A 80 -7.67 17.49 -20.14
C ALA A 80 -7.66 19.00 -19.91
N HIS A 81 -6.63 19.53 -19.25
CA HIS A 81 -6.52 20.92 -18.84
C HIS A 81 -5.20 21.57 -19.27
N PRO A 82 -4.95 21.75 -20.58
CA PRO A 82 -3.74 22.40 -21.08
C PRO A 82 -3.61 23.87 -20.67
N GLU A 83 -4.70 24.50 -20.21
CA GLU A 83 -4.70 25.87 -19.69
C GLU A 83 -4.05 26.00 -18.31
N LYS A 84 -3.90 24.90 -17.57
CA LYS A 84 -3.31 24.95 -16.23
C LYS A 84 -1.80 25.14 -16.33
N PRO A 85 -1.21 26.03 -15.51
CA PRO A 85 0.22 26.23 -15.49
C PRO A 85 0.94 24.95 -15.03
N ILE A 86 2.08 24.66 -15.63
CA ILE A 86 2.91 23.54 -15.22
C ILE A 86 3.60 23.94 -13.90
N GLU A 87 3.21 23.28 -12.81
CA GLU A 87 3.86 23.46 -11.51
C GLU A 87 5.23 22.76 -11.53
N THR A 88 6.29 23.52 -11.80
CA THR A 88 7.68 23.03 -11.73
C THR A 88 8.35 23.53 -10.46
N THR A 89 9.04 22.64 -9.74
CA THR A 89 9.85 23.00 -8.56
C THR A 89 11.14 23.73 -8.91
N ASP A 90 11.59 23.62 -10.17
CA ASP A 90 12.83 24.23 -10.65
C ASP A 90 12.54 25.51 -11.44
N ALA A 91 12.85 26.66 -10.83
CA ALA A 91 12.70 27.98 -11.42
C ALA A 91 13.57 28.18 -12.68
N THR A 92 14.57 27.33 -12.92
CA THR A 92 15.48 27.41 -14.07
C THR A 92 15.00 26.64 -15.30
N MET A 93 13.87 25.94 -15.22
CA MET A 93 13.30 25.21 -16.36
C MET A 93 12.95 26.11 -17.56
N PHE A 94 12.63 27.39 -17.32
CA PHE A 94 12.41 28.39 -18.37
C PHE A 94 13.72 28.87 -19.05
N GLY A 95 14.89 28.53 -18.49
CA GLY A 95 16.21 28.93 -18.98
C GLY A 95 16.90 27.86 -19.84
N ARG A 96 16.23 26.75 -20.17
CA ARG A 96 16.80 25.74 -21.07
C ARG A 96 16.97 26.32 -22.47
N ASN A 97 18.21 26.66 -22.81
CA ASN A 97 18.58 27.19 -24.10
C ASN A 97 18.37 26.10 -25.18
N TYR A 98 17.32 26.26 -25.98
CA TYR A 98 16.97 25.34 -27.07
C TYR A 98 18.10 25.12 -28.08
N PHE A 99 19.02 26.08 -28.20
CA PHE A 99 20.16 26.04 -29.12
C PHE A 99 21.41 25.37 -28.51
N ALA A 100 21.51 25.27 -27.19
CA ALA A 100 22.67 24.70 -26.49
C ALA A 100 22.39 23.31 -25.89
N ARG A 101 21.25 22.69 -26.20
CA ARG A 101 20.93 21.33 -25.73
C ARG A 101 21.83 20.30 -26.45
N SER A 102 22.15 19.19 -25.79
CA SER A 102 22.98 18.12 -26.36
C SER A 102 22.41 17.46 -27.63
N SER A 103 21.10 17.63 -27.88
CA SER A 103 20.42 17.17 -29.11
C SER A 103 20.18 18.30 -30.13
N ALA A 104 20.75 19.48 -29.94
CA ALA A 104 20.73 20.54 -30.96
C ALA A 104 21.75 20.21 -32.05
N SER A 105 21.48 20.69 -33.26
CA SER A 105 22.48 20.74 -34.31
C SER A 105 23.65 21.60 -33.85
N GLU A 106 24.87 21.23 -34.22
CA GLU A 106 26.05 22.08 -34.04
C GLU A 106 25.77 23.45 -34.66
N GLN A 107 26.00 24.52 -33.89
CA GLN A 107 25.90 25.87 -34.39
C GLN A 107 27.23 26.26 -35.01
N GLU A 108 27.17 26.78 -36.23
CA GLU A 108 28.34 27.35 -36.88
C GLU A 108 28.86 28.55 -36.08
N ASN A 109 30.18 28.65 -35.93
CA ASN A 109 30.77 29.83 -35.30
C ASN A 109 30.77 31.02 -36.29
N VAL A 110 31.18 32.20 -35.81
CA VAL A 110 31.20 33.43 -36.64
C VAL A 110 32.13 33.25 -37.85
N ASP A 111 33.29 32.62 -37.65
CA ASP A 111 34.28 32.40 -38.71
C ASP A 111 33.73 31.47 -39.81
N GLU A 112 33.07 30.38 -39.43
CA GLU A 112 32.41 29.42 -40.34
C GLU A 112 31.29 30.09 -41.14
N CYS A 113 30.50 30.96 -40.50
CA CYS A 113 29.48 31.76 -41.18
C CYS A 113 30.11 32.70 -42.23
N GLU A 114 31.20 33.38 -41.87
CA GLU A 114 31.92 34.30 -42.75
C GLU A 114 32.60 33.58 -43.93
N GLU A 115 33.18 32.40 -43.70
CA GLU A 115 33.72 31.56 -44.76
C GLU A 115 32.62 31.10 -45.72
N ARG A 116 31.49 30.62 -45.19
CA ARG A 116 30.36 30.20 -46.03
C ARG A 116 29.82 31.36 -46.87
N ALA A 117 29.74 32.56 -46.30
CA ALA A 117 29.32 33.75 -47.01
C ALA A 117 30.28 34.14 -48.14
N ARG A 118 31.60 34.06 -47.90
CA ARG A 118 32.63 34.29 -48.93
C ARG A 118 32.52 33.30 -50.07
N ILE A 119 32.41 32.00 -49.76
CA ILE A 119 32.27 30.93 -50.76
C ILE A 119 31.01 31.14 -51.62
N LEU A 120 29.88 31.48 -50.99
CA LEU A 120 28.63 31.75 -51.72
C LEU A 120 28.72 32.97 -52.63
N ALA A 121 29.38 34.04 -52.18
CA ALA A 121 29.61 35.24 -52.99
C ALA A 121 30.52 34.94 -54.19
N GLU A 122 31.57 34.15 -54.00
CA GLU A 122 32.46 33.69 -55.07
C GLU A 122 31.69 32.83 -56.09
N CYS A 123 30.90 31.85 -55.64
CA CYS A 123 30.06 31.03 -56.52
C CYS A 123 29.03 31.85 -57.30
N ALA A 124 28.49 32.91 -56.72
CA ALA A 124 27.56 33.81 -57.40
C ALA A 124 28.24 34.64 -58.51
N GLY A 125 29.51 35.01 -58.31
CA GLY A 125 30.31 35.74 -59.30
C GLY A 125 30.89 34.87 -60.43
N LEU A 126 30.82 33.54 -60.30
CA LEU A 126 31.24 32.57 -61.34
C LEU A 126 30.10 32.15 -62.29
N LYS A 127 28.94 32.82 -62.22
CA LYS A 127 27.85 32.71 -63.21
C LYS A 127 28.03 33.76 -64.31
#